data_AF-A0A5B9Y980-F1
#
_entry.id   AF-A0A5B9Y980-F1
#
_cell.length_a   1.000
_cell.length_b   1.000
_cell.length_c   1.000
_cell.angle_alpha   90.00
_cell.angle_beta   90.00
_cell.angle_gamma   90.00
#
_symmetry.space_group_name_H-M   'P 1'
#
loop_
_entity.id
_entity.type
_entity.pdbx_description
1 polymer ?
#
loop_
_entity_poly.entity_id
_entity_poly.type
_entity_poly.pdbx_seq_one_letter_code
_entity_poly.pdbx_strand_id
1 'polypeptide(L)'
;MEKIFVYGSLRKDFWNHDKVLKNRVKHIEPGCIKGFSLYHLPAGYPAIVSGNDIVHGEICTLSNDKHLKSIDLLEGYTGDSEKDLYIREKKPILLSTGKEELCWVYLYINEKHVRNKGKYIAHGDWKKYMFYNASFK
;
A
#
# COMPACT_ATOMS: atom_id res chain seq x y z
N MET A 1 13.58 -11.80 -7.00
CA MET A 1 12.82 -11.73 -5.73
C MET A 1 12.30 -10.32 -5.57
N GLU A 2 11.12 -10.12 -6.14
CA GLU A 2 10.42 -8.85 -6.12
C GLU A 2 9.99 -8.48 -4.71
N LYS A 3 10.10 -7.18 -4.40
CA LYS A 3 9.63 -6.58 -3.15
C LYS A 3 8.48 -5.64 -3.46
N ILE A 4 7.43 -5.74 -2.68
CA ILE A 4 6.29 -4.82 -2.74
C ILE A 4 6.22 -4.05 -1.44
N PHE A 5 5.81 -2.79 -1.50
CA PHE A 5 5.47 -2.00 -0.33
C PHE A 5 3.95 -1.89 -0.23
N VAL A 6 3.42 -2.33 0.91
CA VAL A 6 1.99 -2.34 1.17
C VAL A 6 1.68 -1.44 2.35
N TYR A 7 0.77 -0.49 2.15
CA TYR A 7 0.37 0.51 3.14
C TYR A 7 -1.10 0.37 3.58
N GLY A 8 -1.79 -0.66 3.08
CA GLY A 8 -3.24 -0.85 3.27
C GLY A 8 -3.67 -2.27 3.60
N SER A 9 -4.75 -2.74 2.98
CA SER A 9 -5.38 -4.04 3.26
C SER A 9 -4.52 -5.27 2.94
N LEU A 10 -3.41 -5.09 2.23
CA LEU A 10 -2.39 -6.12 1.99
C LEU A 10 -1.38 -6.24 3.14
N ARG A 11 -1.38 -5.33 4.11
CA ARG A 11 -0.56 -5.46 5.32
C ARG A 11 -0.99 -6.67 6.12
N LYS A 12 -0.04 -7.28 6.85
CA LYS A 12 -0.30 -8.42 7.74
C LYS A 12 -1.52 -8.16 8.63
N ASP A 13 -2.30 -9.19 8.94
CA ASP A 13 -3.51 -9.12 9.77
C ASP A 13 -4.72 -8.42 9.11
N PHE A 14 -4.63 -8.06 7.82
CA PHE A 14 -5.78 -7.62 7.02
C PHE A 14 -6.23 -8.67 6.01
N TRP A 15 -7.48 -8.54 5.56
CA TRP A 15 -8.17 -9.54 4.76
C TRP A 15 -7.52 -9.85 3.40
N ASN A 16 -6.87 -8.88 2.75
CA ASN A 16 -6.22 -9.11 1.46
C ASN A 16 -4.85 -9.78 1.64
N HIS A 17 -4.19 -9.59 2.78
CA HIS A 17 -2.96 -10.31 3.11
C HIS A 17 -3.20 -11.82 3.16
N ASP A 18 -4.23 -12.23 3.89
CA ASP A 18 -4.55 -13.65 4.04
C ASP A 18 -4.94 -14.31 2.70
N LYS A 19 -5.67 -13.57 1.86
CA LYS A 19 -6.12 -14.04 0.55
C LYS A 19 -4.98 -14.16 -0.47
N VAL A 20 -4.03 -13.22 -0.47
CA VAL A 20 -3.10 -13.06 -1.60
C VAL A 20 -1.64 -13.25 -1.21
N LEU A 21 -1.24 -12.99 0.04
CA LEU A 21 0.17 -12.90 0.47
C LEU A 21 0.61 -13.96 1.49
N LYS A 22 -0.28 -14.50 2.32
CA LYS A 22 0.06 -15.38 3.47
C LYS A 22 1.05 -16.51 3.16
N ASN A 23 0.89 -17.19 2.02
CA ASN A 23 1.77 -18.28 1.58
C ASN A 23 2.72 -17.89 0.44
N ARG A 24 2.81 -16.59 0.14
CA ARG A 24 3.52 -16.03 -1.03
C ARG A 24 4.61 -15.04 -0.65
N VAL A 25 4.84 -14.83 0.64
CA VAL A 25 5.83 -13.90 1.18
C VAL A 25 6.86 -14.66 2.02
N LYS A 26 8.15 -14.43 1.78
CA LYS A 26 9.24 -15.02 2.60
C LYS A 26 9.59 -14.15 3.80
N HIS A 27 9.50 -12.84 3.65
CA HIS A 27 9.91 -11.88 4.66
C HIS A 27 9.00 -10.66 4.64
N ILE A 28 8.64 -10.17 5.83
CA ILE A 28 7.89 -8.93 6.03
C ILE A 28 8.70 -8.06 6.97
N GLU A 29 8.95 -6.82 6.58
CA GLU A 29 9.63 -5.83 7.42
C GLU A 29 8.91 -4.49 7.36
N PRO A 30 8.93 -3.70 8.45
CA PRO A 30 8.35 -2.37 8.44
C PRO A 30 9.17 -1.41 7.57
N GLY A 31 8.49 -0.51 6.88
CA GLY A 31 9.12 0.55 6.11
C GLY A 31 8.21 1.76 5.96
N CYS A 32 8.76 2.85 5.43
CA CYS A 32 7.96 4.03 5.10
C CYS A 32 8.35 4.65 3.76
N ILE A 33 7.37 5.30 3.13
CA ILE A 33 7.56 6.08 1.90
C ILE A 33 7.38 7.56 2.22
N LYS A 34 8.30 8.39 1.74
CA LYS A 34 8.28 9.85 1.91
C LYS A 34 7.65 10.53 0.70
N GLY A 35 7.12 11.73 0.89
CA GLY A 35 6.56 12.53 -0.20
C GLY A 35 5.14 12.14 -0.58
N PHE A 36 4.42 11.49 0.35
CA PHE A 36 3.05 11.04 0.13
C PHE A 36 2.18 11.34 1.33
N SER A 37 0.93 11.73 1.08
CA SER A 37 -0.11 11.90 2.09
C SER A 37 -1.10 10.74 2.01
N LEU A 38 -1.49 10.21 3.17
CA LEU A 38 -2.38 9.05 3.29
C LEU A 38 -3.84 9.47 3.51
N TYR A 39 -4.76 8.82 2.81
CA TYR A 39 -6.20 9.02 2.94
C TYR A 39 -6.92 7.68 3.08
N HIS A 40 -8.01 7.67 3.85
CA HIS A 40 -8.98 6.58 3.84
C HIS A 40 -10.16 6.93 2.92
N LEU A 41 -10.42 6.09 1.94
CA LEU A 41 -11.53 6.28 1.01
C LEU A 41 -12.84 5.73 1.58
N PRO A 42 -14.01 6.30 1.22
CA PRO A 42 -15.32 5.80 1.63
C PRO A 42 -15.57 4.32 1.28
N ALA A 43 -14.89 3.82 0.24
CA ALA A 43 -14.94 2.42 -0.17
C ALA A 43 -14.22 1.45 0.79
N GLY A 44 -13.59 1.94 1.86
CA GLY A 44 -13.06 1.11 2.94
C GLY A 44 -11.57 0.74 2.84
N TYR A 45 -10.82 1.35 1.93
CA TYR A 45 -9.38 1.10 1.72
C TYR A 45 -8.58 2.41 1.65
N PRO A 46 -7.24 2.37 1.84
CA PRO A 46 -6.44 3.57 1.75
C PRO A 46 -6.03 3.91 0.32
N ALA A 47 -5.69 5.18 0.12
CA ALA A 47 -4.94 5.65 -1.03
C ALA A 47 -3.85 6.61 -0.55
N ILE A 48 -2.71 6.59 -1.24
CA ILE A 48 -1.67 7.61 -1.09
C ILE A 48 -1.64 8.49 -2.32
N VAL A 49 -1.38 9.77 -2.11
CA VAL A 49 -1.24 10.80 -3.16
C VAL A 49 0.01 11.62 -2.88
N SER A 50 0.52 12.32 -3.89
CA SER A 50 1.69 13.19 -3.75
C SER A 50 1.50 14.18 -2.60
N GLY A 51 2.50 14.33 -1.74
CA GLY A 51 2.41 15.15 -0.53
C GLY A 51 3.77 15.38 0.11
N ASN A 52 3.78 15.87 1.35
CA ASN A 52 5.02 16.15 2.10
C ASN A 52 5.17 15.25 3.33
N ASP A 53 4.27 14.29 3.51
CA ASP A 53 4.24 13.44 4.70
C ASP A 53 4.99 12.12 4.48
N ILE A 54 4.95 11.29 5.51
CA ILE A 54 5.49 9.94 5.53
C ILE A 54 4.31 8.97 5.67
N VAL A 55 4.28 7.93 4.83
CA VAL A 55 3.32 6.84 4.94
C VAL A 55 4.01 5.57 5.42
N HIS A 56 3.46 4.97 6.47
CA HIS A 56 3.95 3.75 7.09
C HIS A 56 3.28 2.51 6.47
N GLY A 57 4.10 1.50 6.24
CA GLY A 57 3.66 0.24 5.66
C GLY A 57 4.63 -0.88 5.94
N GLU A 58 4.55 -1.90 5.10
CA GLU A 58 5.33 -3.13 5.21
C GLU A 58 5.92 -3.44 3.84
N ILE A 59 7.20 -3.83 3.82
CA ILE A 59 7.82 -4.41 2.63
C ILE A 59 7.61 -5.91 2.71
N CYS A 60 6.96 -6.48 1.69
CA CYS A 60 6.80 -7.91 1.55
C CYS A 60 7.73 -8.42 0.46
N THR A 61 8.67 -9.30 0.83
CA THR A 61 9.54 -9.99 -0.13
C THR A 61 8.82 -11.22 -0.65
N LEU A 62 8.46 -11.21 -1.93
CA LEU A 62 7.69 -12.29 -2.56
C LEU A 62 8.53 -13.56 -2.71
N SER A 63 7.93 -14.72 -2.42
CA SER A 63 8.60 -16.01 -2.54
C SER A 63 8.89 -16.43 -3.96
N ASN A 64 8.12 -15.91 -4.92
CA ASN A 64 8.30 -16.07 -6.35
C ASN A 64 7.82 -14.80 -7.04
N ASP A 65 8.58 -14.30 -8.01
CA ASP A 65 8.29 -13.05 -8.72
C ASP A 65 6.97 -13.15 -9.52
N LYS A 66 6.53 -14.37 -9.88
CA LYS A 66 5.23 -14.62 -10.51
C LYS A 66 4.04 -14.26 -9.62
N HIS A 67 4.22 -14.22 -8.29
CA HIS A 67 3.14 -13.84 -7.35
C HIS A 67 2.73 -12.37 -7.48
N LEU A 68 3.58 -11.54 -8.08
CA LEU A 68 3.26 -10.16 -8.35
C LEU A 68 2.00 -10.02 -9.23
N LYS A 69 1.82 -10.91 -10.22
CA LYS A 69 0.62 -10.94 -11.08
C LYS A 69 -0.67 -11.25 -10.33
N SER A 70 -0.60 -12.01 -9.24
CA SER A 70 -1.79 -12.29 -8.41
C SER A 70 -2.24 -11.06 -7.63
N ILE A 71 -1.31 -10.16 -7.33
CA ILE A 71 -1.60 -8.88 -6.68
C ILE A 71 -2.17 -7.92 -7.74
N ASP A 72 -1.59 -7.89 -8.94
CA ASP A 72 -2.13 -7.12 -10.06
C ASP A 72 -3.62 -7.43 -10.30
N LEU A 73 -3.97 -8.72 -10.32
CA LEU A 73 -5.36 -9.14 -10.51
C LEU A 73 -6.30 -8.67 -9.38
N LEU A 74 -5.82 -8.64 -8.12
CA LEU A 74 -6.60 -8.15 -7.00
C LEU A 74 -6.82 -6.64 -7.07
N GLU A 75 -5.77 -5.89 -7.41
CA GLU A 75 -5.81 -4.43 -7.50
C GLU A 75 -6.46 -3.94 -8.80
N GLY A 76 -6.81 -4.86 -9.72
CA GLY A 76 -7.35 -4.54 -11.03
C GLY A 76 -6.34 -3.83 -11.94
N TYR A 77 -5.04 -4.07 -11.73
CA TYR A 77 -3.96 -3.51 -12.54
C TYR A 77 -3.77 -4.31 -13.82
N THR A 78 -3.94 -3.65 -14.96
CA THR A 78 -3.74 -4.22 -16.30
C THR A 78 -2.52 -3.65 -17.02
N GLY A 79 -1.98 -2.53 -16.53
CA GLY A 79 -0.92 -1.75 -17.18
C GLY A 79 -1.46 -0.68 -18.14
N ASP A 80 -2.78 -0.52 -18.21
CA ASP A 80 -3.46 0.52 -18.99
C ASP A 80 -4.08 1.54 -18.03
N SER A 81 -3.40 2.67 -17.87
CA SER A 81 -3.80 3.72 -16.91
C SER A 81 -5.15 4.37 -17.21
N GLU A 82 -5.70 4.21 -18.43
CA GLU A 82 -7.04 4.72 -18.75
C GLU A 82 -8.14 3.85 -18.14
N LYS A 83 -7.84 2.58 -17.86
CA LYS A 83 -8.77 1.60 -17.29
C LYS A 83 -8.47 1.27 -15.84
N ASP A 84 -7.21 1.38 -15.43
CA ASP A 84 -6.77 0.96 -14.12
C ASP A 84 -7.14 1.99 -13.03
N LEU A 85 -7.43 1.52 -11.82
CA LEU A 85 -7.56 2.39 -10.65
C LEU A 85 -6.21 2.77 -10.05
N TYR A 86 -5.20 1.93 -10.32
CA TYR A 86 -3.86 2.05 -9.78
C TYR A 86 -2.82 2.00 -10.89
N ILE A 87 -1.73 2.74 -10.71
CA ILE A 87 -0.47 2.45 -11.41
C ILE A 87 0.47 1.72 -10.47
N ARG A 88 1.43 0.97 -11.02
CA ARG A 88 2.46 0.29 -10.25
C ARG A 88 3.84 0.84 -10.59
N GLU A 89 4.49 1.47 -9.62
CA GLU A 89 5.80 2.10 -9.80
C GLU A 89 6.81 1.58 -8.77
N LYS A 90 8.10 1.58 -9.12
CA LYS A 90 9.17 1.38 -8.12
C LYS A 90 9.43 2.69 -7.39
N LYS A 91 9.33 2.67 -6.07
CA LYS A 91 9.67 3.81 -5.20
C LYS A 91 10.67 3.42 -4.12
N PRO A 92 11.54 4.34 -3.68
CA PRO A 92 12.41 4.11 -2.54
C PRO A 92 11.59 4.04 -1.25
N ILE A 93 11.79 2.97 -0.49
CA ILE A 93 11.17 2.76 0.82
C ILE A 93 12.27 2.78 1.87
N LEU A 94 12.12 3.67 2.85
CA LEU A 94 13.05 3.80 3.96
C LEU A 94 12.76 2.72 5.02
N LEU A 95 13.79 1.93 5.32
CA LEU A 95 13.79 0.94 6.39
C LEU A 95 14.12 1.59 7.74
N SER A 96 13.80 0.90 8.83
CA SER A 96 14.20 1.28 10.19
C SER A 96 15.72 1.38 10.39
N THR A 97 16.49 0.68 9.54
CA THR A 97 17.95 0.73 9.52
C THR A 97 18.52 2.00 8.88
N GLY A 98 17.67 2.85 8.28
CA GLY A 98 18.08 4.04 7.52
C GLY A 98 18.43 3.75 6.06
N LYS A 99 18.42 2.48 5.62
CA LYS A 99 18.63 2.10 4.21
C LYS A 99 17.36 2.31 3.39
N GLU A 100 17.53 2.54 2.10
CA GLU A 100 16.42 2.57 1.13
C GLU A 100 16.41 1.32 0.27
N GLU A 101 15.21 0.82 0.00
CA GLU A 101 14.96 -0.32 -0.88
C GLU A 101 13.96 0.06 -1.97
N LEU A 102 14.25 -0.24 -3.23
CA LEU A 102 13.30 -0.04 -4.32
C LEU A 102 12.24 -1.13 -4.31
N CYS A 103 11.00 -0.74 -4.02
CA CYS A 103 9.86 -1.66 -3.96
C CYS A 103 8.78 -1.24 -4.95
N TRP A 104 8.02 -2.21 -5.47
CA TRP A 104 6.79 -1.92 -6.20
C TRP A 104 5.73 -1.34 -5.26
N VAL A 105 5.07 -0.28 -5.70
CA VAL A 105 4.01 0.41 -4.98
C VAL A 105 2.82 0.60 -5.92
N TYR A 106 1.62 0.26 -5.45
CA TYR A 106 0.38 0.58 -6.15
C TYR A 106 -0.07 1.97 -5.73
N LEU A 107 -0.24 2.88 -6.68
CA LEU A 107 -0.60 4.28 -6.46
C LEU A 107 -1.94 4.57 -7.13
N TYR A 108 -2.88 5.12 -6.38
CA TYR A 108 -4.20 5.44 -6.92
C TYR A 108 -4.10 6.57 -7.93
N ILE A 109 -4.63 6.37 -9.14
CA ILE A 109 -4.41 7.31 -10.26
C ILE A 109 -5.13 8.64 -10.03
N ASN A 110 -6.38 8.60 -9.56
CA ASN A 110 -7.21 9.79 -9.45
C ASN A 110 -7.00 10.50 -8.10
N GLU A 111 -5.88 11.23 -7.96
CA GLU A 111 -5.57 11.98 -6.74
C GLU A 111 -6.69 12.98 -6.36
N LYS A 112 -7.34 13.60 -7.35
CA LYS A 112 -8.43 14.56 -7.11
C LYS A 112 -9.61 13.88 -6.40
N HIS A 113 -9.99 12.67 -6.82
CA HIS A 113 -11.00 11.89 -6.13
C HIS A 113 -10.59 11.60 -4.68
N VAL A 114 -9.33 11.18 -4.48
CA VAL A 114 -8.81 10.88 -3.13
C VAL A 114 -8.89 12.09 -2.22
N ARG A 115 -8.45 13.27 -2.67
CA ARG A 115 -8.51 14.50 -1.87
C ARG A 115 -9.93 14.98 -1.59
N ASN A 116 -10.84 14.79 -2.54
CA ASN A 116 -12.22 15.26 -2.42
C ASN A 116 -13.13 14.34 -1.59
N LYS A 117 -12.87 13.03 -1.61
CA LYS A 117 -13.74 12.02 -0.99
C LYS A 117 -13.09 11.31 0.19
N GLY A 118 -11.76 11.28 0.24
CA GLY A 118 -11.01 10.60 1.27
C GLY A 118 -10.88 11.43 2.55
N LYS A 119 -10.78 10.74 3.67
CA LYS A 119 -10.42 11.31 4.96
C LYS A 119 -8.91 11.27 5.13
N TYR A 120 -8.27 12.42 5.26
CA TYR A 120 -6.84 12.52 5.50
C TYR A 120 -6.42 11.87 6.82
N ILE A 121 -5.31 11.14 6.81
CA ILE A 121 -4.72 10.47 7.97
C ILE A 121 -3.36 11.10 8.25
N ALA A 122 -3.35 12.11 9.12
CA ALA A 122 -2.16 12.92 9.41
C ALA A 122 -0.95 12.13 9.91
N HIS A 123 -1.17 11.03 10.65
CA HIS A 123 -0.08 10.20 11.17
C HIS A 123 0.41 9.13 10.17
N GLY A 124 -0.12 9.09 8.94
CA GLY A 124 0.43 8.27 7.85
C GLY A 124 0.35 6.76 8.02
N ASP A 125 -0.39 6.23 9.01
CA ASP A 125 -0.48 4.79 9.26
C ASP A 125 -1.92 4.30 9.17
N TRP A 126 -2.26 3.66 8.06
CA TRP A 126 -3.63 3.18 7.85
C TRP A 126 -4.02 2.03 8.79
N LYS A 127 -3.08 1.14 9.12
CA LYS A 127 -3.33 0.04 10.07
C LYS A 127 -3.72 0.60 11.43
N LYS A 128 -2.97 1.60 11.90
CA LYS A 128 -3.29 2.33 13.13
C LYS A 128 -4.68 2.96 13.04
N TYR A 129 -4.98 3.69 11.96
CA TYR A 129 -6.30 4.30 11.75
C TYR A 129 -7.43 3.27 11.84
N MET A 130 -7.30 2.11 11.20
CA MET A 130 -8.33 1.08 11.22
C MET A 130 -8.54 0.48 12.62
N PHE A 131 -7.49 0.21 13.40
CA PHE A 131 -7.65 -0.34 14.75
C PHE A 131 -8.31 0.63 15.73
N TYR A 132 -7.97 1.92 15.66
CA TYR A 132 -8.65 2.94 16.48
C TYR A 132 -10.13 3.09 16.13
N ASN A 133 -10.50 2.98 14.84
CA ASN A 133 -11.89 3.14 14.40
C ASN A 133 -12.70 1.83 14.42
N ALA A 134 -12.05 0.67 14.47
CA ALA A 134 -12.71 -0.64 14.63
C ALA A 134 -13.14 -0.91 16.08
N SER A 135 -12.47 -0.28 17.06
CA SER A 135 -12.74 -0.48 18.50
C SER A 135 -14.03 0.21 19.00
N PHE A 136 -14.80 0.85 18.11
CA PHE A 136 -16.06 1.54 18.43
C PHE A 136 -17.26 0.99 17.65
N LYS A 137 -17.20 -0.27 17.20
CA LYS A 137 -18.34 -0.98 16.61
C LYS A 137 -18.78 -2.15 17.48
#